data_AF-A0A011MSP1-F1
#
_entry.id   AF-A0A011MSP1-F1
#
_cell.length_a   1.000
_cell.length_b   1.000
_cell.length_c   1.000
_cell.angle_alpha   90.00
_cell.angle_beta   90.00
_cell.angle_gamma   90.00
#
_symmetry.space_group_name_H-M   'P 1'
#
loop_
_entity.id
_entity.type
_entity.pdbx_description
1 polymer ?
#
loop_
_entity_poly.entity_id
_entity_poly.type
_entity_poly.pdbx_seq_one_letter_code
_entity_poly.pdbx_strand_id
1 'polypeptide(L)' 'MIPIVNAMSAAGIVSLPGMMTGQILAGTPPVEAVKYQILVMFLIAAGTGFGTMVAVSFAARRLFDERQRLRLDRLRQPGT' A
#
# COMPACT_ATOMS: atom_id res chain seq x y z
N MET A 1 2.12 6.24 2.08
CA MET A 1 1.19 6.55 0.98
C MET A 1 1.70 7.65 0.06
N ILE A 2 2.28 8.76 0.58
CA ILE A 2 2.81 9.88 -0.24
C ILE A 2 3.78 9.45 -1.37
N PRO A 3 4.77 8.56 -1.14
CA PRO A 3 5.71 8.17 -2.20
C PRO A 3 5.06 7.34 -3.32
N ILE A 4 4.10 6.48 -2.96
CA ILE A 4 3.38 5.61 -3.90
C ILE A 4 2.49 6.47 -4.80
N VAL A 5 1.75 7.42 -4.22
CA VAL A 5 0.87 8.32 -4.98
C VAL A 5 1.67 9.22 -5.93
N ASN A 6 2.81 9.77 -5.51
CA ASN A 6 3.68 10.58 -6.39
C ASN A 6 4.35 9.75 -7.49
N ALA A 7 4.73 8.51 -7.21
CA ALA A 7 5.23 7.60 -8.26
C ALA A 7 4.12 7.20 -9.24
N MET A 8 2.88 7.05 -8.76
CA MET A 8 1.72 6.77 -9.61
C MET A 8 1.36 7.96 -10.50
N SER A 9 1.47 9.20 -10.01
CA SER A 9 1.17 10.41 -10.81
C SER A 9 2.26 10.77 -11.82
N ALA A 10 3.54 10.45 -11.52
CA ALA A 10 4.67 10.69 -12.41
C ALA A 10 4.84 9.59 -13.49
N ALA A 11 4.30 8.39 -13.25
CA ALA A 11 4.32 7.28 -14.19
C ALA A 11 3.48 7.62 -15.43
N GLY A 12 4.13 7.66 -16.61
CA GLY A 12 3.48 7.90 -17.90
C GLY A 12 3.64 9.30 -18.50
N ILE A 13 4.02 10.33 -17.72
CA ILE A 13 4.32 11.69 -18.26
C ILE A 13 5.83 11.97 -18.34
N VAL A 14 6.61 11.59 -17.32
CA VAL A 14 8.07 11.90 -17.24
C VAL A 14 8.95 10.65 -17.34
N SER A 15 8.43 9.48 -16.99
CA SER A 15 9.17 8.21 -17.13
C SER A 15 8.22 7.05 -17.41
N LEU A 16 8.63 6.15 -18.30
CA LEU A 16 8.09 4.79 -18.29
C LEU A 16 8.64 4.11 -17.02
N PRO A 17 7.78 3.61 -16.11
CA PRO A 17 8.19 2.87 -14.93
C PRO A 17 9.21 1.79 -15.28
N GLY A 18 10.27 1.62 -14.49
CA GLY A 18 11.39 0.73 -14.83
C GLY A 18 10.99 -0.72 -15.14
N MET A 19 9.88 -1.21 -14.57
CA MET A 19 9.33 -2.53 -14.86
C MET A 19 8.69 -2.61 -16.26
N MET A 20 7.98 -1.55 -16.70
CA MET A 20 7.44 -1.45 -18.06
C MET A 20 8.55 -1.36 -19.11
N THR A 21 9.59 -0.55 -18.85
CA THR A 21 10.74 -0.42 -19.77
C THR A 21 11.51 -1.75 -19.88
N GLY A 22 11.66 -2.47 -18.77
CA GLY A 22 12.27 -3.81 -18.76
C GLY A 22 11.48 -4.84 -19.57
N GLN A 23 10.15 -4.84 -19.48
CA GLN A 23 9.28 -5.71 -20.28
C GLN A 23 9.31 -5.35 -21.77
N ILE A 24 9.34 -4.07 -22.12
CA ILE A 24 9.45 -3.61 -23.51
C ILE A 24 10.80 -4.03 -24.12
N LEU A 25 11.91 -3.86 -23.38
CA LEU A 25 13.24 -4.31 -23.82
C LEU A 25 13.35 -5.84 -23.92
N ALA A 26 12.56 -6.58 -23.14
CA ALA A 26 12.47 -8.04 -23.22
C ALA A 26 11.62 -8.54 -24.41
N GLY A 27 11.07 -7.64 -25.24
CA GLY A 27 10.29 -7.98 -26.43
C GLY A 27 8.78 -8.10 -26.18
N THR A 28 8.29 -7.76 -24.98
CA THR A 28 6.85 -7.75 -24.70
C THR A 28 6.19 -6.54 -25.37
N PRO A 29 5.01 -6.69 -26.02
CA PRO A 29 4.31 -5.57 -26.62
C PRO A 29 4.06 -4.45 -25.59
N PRO A 30 4.36 -3.18 -25.90
CA PRO A 30 4.23 -2.08 -24.94
C PRO A 30 2.80 -1.89 -24.42
N VAL A 31 1.80 -2.21 -25.25
CA VAL A 31 0.38 -2.20 -24.86
C VAL A 31 0.09 -3.19 -23.72
N GLU A 32 0.81 -4.31 -23.69
CA GLU A 32 0.65 -5.35 -22.68
C GLU A 32 1.36 -4.95 -21.38
N ALA A 33 2.59 -4.44 -21.46
CA ALA A 33 3.34 -3.92 -20.32
C ALA A 33 2.58 -2.81 -19.56
N VAL A 34 1.93 -1.89 -20.28
CA VAL A 34 1.09 -0.82 -19.68
C VAL A 34 -0.09 -1.41 -18.89
N LYS A 35 -0.80 -2.39 -19.46
CA LYS A 35 -1.98 -3.00 -18.82
C LYS A 35 -1.60 -3.69 -17.51
N TYR A 36 -0.50 -4.45 -17.52
CA TYR A 36 -0.01 -5.10 -16.30
C TYR A 36 0.44 -4.09 -15.25
N GLN A 37 1.10 -3.00 -15.64
CA GLN A 37 1.53 -1.97 -14.70
C GLN A 37 0.33 -1.31 -14.00
N ILE A 38 -0.71 -0.94 -14.75
CA ILE A 38 -1.93 -0.33 -14.18
C ILE A 38 -2.61 -1.30 -13.21
N LEU A 39 -2.71 -2.58 -13.58
CA LEU A 39 -3.28 -3.61 -12.73
C LEU A 39 -2.52 -3.75 -11.41
N VAL A 40 -1.18 -3.78 -11.47
CA VAL A 40 -0.32 -3.87 -10.28
C VAL A 40 -0.48 -2.64 -9.39
N MET A 41 -0.57 -1.45 -9.96
CA MET A 41 -0.76 -0.21 -9.19
C MET A 41 -2.12 -0.20 -8.47
N PHE A 42 -3.17 -0.66 -9.13
CA PHE A 42 -4.48 -0.86 -8.50
C PHE A 42 -4.43 -1.90 -7.38
N LEU A 43 -3.75 -3.03 -7.61
CA LEU A 43 -3.62 -4.09 -6.64
C LEU A 43 -2.87 -3.63 -5.38
N ILE A 44 -1.78 -2.89 -5.56
CA ILE A 44 -1.02 -2.30 -4.45
C ILE A 44 -1.90 -1.28 -3.73
N ALA A 45 -2.54 -0.35 -4.43
CA ALA A 45 -3.38 0.68 -3.81
C ALA A 45 -4.53 0.06 -2.99
N ALA A 46 -5.28 -0.86 -3.58
CA ALA A 46 -6.38 -1.57 -2.91
C ALA A 46 -5.86 -2.43 -1.76
N GLY A 47 -4.83 -3.25 -1.99
CA GLY A 47 -4.25 -4.14 -0.98
C GLY A 47 -3.71 -3.38 0.22
N THR A 48 -3.01 -2.27 0.01
CA THR A 48 -2.51 -1.45 1.11
C THR A 48 -3.64 -0.67 1.80
N GLY A 49 -4.65 -0.20 1.06
CA GLY A 49 -5.83 0.45 1.63
C GLY A 49 -6.64 -0.49 2.53
N PHE A 50 -7.02 -1.67 2.02
CA PHE A 50 -7.72 -2.68 2.80
C PHE A 50 -6.87 -3.22 3.95
N GLY A 51 -5.58 -3.48 3.70
CA GLY A 51 -4.64 -3.97 4.72
C GLY A 51 -4.50 -2.99 5.88
N THR A 52 -4.33 -1.70 5.60
CA THR A 52 -4.27 -0.66 6.64
C THR A 52 -5.59 -0.51 7.38
N MET A 53 -6.73 -0.56 6.68
CA MET A 53 -8.06 -0.48 7.31
C MET A 53 -8.32 -1.67 8.25
N VAL A 54 -7.98 -2.89 7.84
CA VAL A 54 -8.08 -4.10 8.67
C VAL A 54 -7.09 -4.04 9.83
N ALA A 55 -5.84 -3.67 9.58
CA ALA A 55 -4.82 -3.57 10.62
C ALA A 55 -5.19 -2.54 11.70
N VAL A 56 -5.68 -1.37 11.31
CA VAL A 56 -6.15 -0.32 12.23
C VAL A 56 -7.40 -0.79 12.97
N SER A 57 -8.36 -1.42 12.30
CA SER A 57 -9.57 -1.94 12.95
C SER A 57 -9.23 -3.04 13.97
N PHE A 58 -8.31 -3.93 13.64
CA PHE A 58 -7.86 -5.00 14.54
C PHE A 58 -7.03 -4.45 15.71
N ALA A 59 -6.15 -3.49 15.45
CA ALA A 59 -5.40 -2.78 16.49
C ALA A 59 -6.35 -2.01 17.43
N ALA A 60 -7.36 -1.33 16.87
CA ALA A 60 -8.38 -0.64 17.65
C ALA A 60 -9.18 -1.62 18.51
N ARG A 61 -9.70 -2.72 17.96
CA ARG A 61 -10.39 -3.76 18.73
C ARG A 61 -9.51 -4.41 19.80
N ARG A 62 -8.20 -4.51 19.55
CA ARG A 62 -7.24 -5.07 20.51
C ARG A 62 -6.87 -4.07 21.61
N LEU A 63 -6.90 -2.76 21.34
CA LEU A 63 -6.46 -1.72 22.27
C LEU A 63 -7.63 -1.04 23.03
N PHE A 64 -8.82 -1.02 22.43
CA PHE A 64 -10.04 -0.47 22.99
C PHE A 64 -10.97 -1.62 23.44
N ASP A 65 -11.25 -1.69 24.73
CA ASP A 65 -12.25 -2.60 25.31
C ASP A 65 -13.68 -2.07 25.08
N GLU A 66 -14.74 -2.87 25.32
CA GLU A 66 -16.16 -2.54 25.06
C GLU A 66 -16.67 -1.21 25.66
N ARG A 67 -15.88 -0.59 26.55
CA ARG A 67 -16.19 0.71 27.18
C ARG A 67 -15.47 1.91 26.57
N GLN A 68 -14.87 1.79 25.38
CA GLN A 68 -14.08 2.86 24.73
C GLN A 68 -12.98 3.46 25.63
N ARG A 69 -12.53 2.72 26.64
CA ARG A 69 -11.38 3.10 27.45
C ARG A 69 -10.13 2.50 26.84
N LEU A 70 -9.17 3.36 26.49
CA LEU A 70 -7.81 2.95 26.15
C LEU A 70 -7.24 2.23 27.37
N ARG A 71 -7.03 0.90 27.28
CA ARG A 71 -6.42 0.13 28.37
C ARG A 71 -4.93 0.45 28.44
N LEU A 72 -4.61 1.54 29.14
CA LEU A 72 -3.23 1.92 29.53
C LEU A 72 -2.49 0.76 30.22
N ASP A 73 -3.22 -0.19 30.80
CA ASP A 73 -2.68 -1.43 31.39
C ASP A 73 -1.83 -2.28 30.42
N ARG A 74 -2.09 -2.23 29.09
CA ARG A 74 -1.25 -2.92 28.09
C ARG A 74 -0.13 -2.06 27.50
N LEU A 75 -0.18 -0.75 27.68
CA LEU A 75 0.87 0.19 27.26
C LEU A 75 1.91 0.39 28.36
N ARG A 76 1.61 0.02 29.60
CA ARG A 76 2.56 0.03 30.70
C ARG A 76 3.48 -1.19 30.58
N GLN A 77 4.67 -0.95 30.07
CA GLN A 77 5.80 -1.87 30.11
C GLN A 77 5.95 -2.41 31.54
N PRO A 78 6.08 -3.74 31.76
CA PRO A 78 6.35 -4.26 33.09
C PRO A 78 7.76 -3.84 33.51
N GLY A 79 7.84 -2.80 34.33
CA GLY A 79 9.03 -2.43 35.10
C GLY A 79 10.09 -1.63 34.36
N THR A 80 10.13 -0.33 34.67
CA THR A 80 11.34 0.34 35.23
C THR A 80 10.86 1.41 36.20
#